data_AF-A0A0C1ZHH8-F1
#
_entry.id   AF-A0A0C1ZHH8-F1
#
_cell.length_a   1.000
_cell.length_b   1.000
_cell.length_c   1.000
_cell.angle_alpha   90.00
_cell.angle_beta   90.00
_cell.angle_gamma   90.00
#
_symmetry.space_group_name_H-M   'P 1'
#
loop_
_entity.id
_entity.type
_entity.pdbx_description
1 polymer ?
#
loop_
_entity_poly.entity_id
_entity_poly.type
_entity_poly.pdbx_seq_one_letter_code
_entity_poly.pdbx_strand_id
1 'polypeptide(L)'
;MLFCAPASGRPFVAFDRLEHPCGVEVHFQREDSPRDAVVDLFETLAIDDGDVGLHPDLNPEELPQWALWREDDNNNRFEIERYRCYAKAVERARIFTARGHRQFYWVDPA
;
A
#
# COMPACT_ATOMS: atom_id res chain seq x y z
N MET A 1 18.82 -1.78 8.95
CA MET A 1 17.82 -2.65 9.60
C MET A 1 17.44 -3.75 8.64
N LEU A 2 17.41 -5.02 9.07
CA LEU A 2 16.94 -6.15 8.25
C LEU A 2 15.47 -6.43 8.59
N PHE A 3 14.64 -6.67 7.58
CA PHE A 3 13.26 -7.09 7.73
C PHE A 3 12.84 -7.96 6.55
N CYS A 4 11.71 -8.65 6.65
CA CYS A 4 11.14 -9.44 5.56
C CYS A 4 9.75 -8.91 5.21
N ALA A 5 9.42 -8.89 3.92
CA ALA A 5 8.08 -8.56 3.48
C ALA A 5 7.08 -9.60 4.00
N PRO A 6 5.98 -9.19 4.65
CA PRO A 6 5.04 -10.12 5.26
C PRO A 6 4.36 -11.07 4.27
N ALA A 7 4.09 -10.59 3.05
CA ALA A 7 3.34 -11.33 2.04
C ALA A 7 4.21 -12.34 1.28
N SER A 8 5.37 -11.92 0.78
CA SER A 8 6.26 -12.75 -0.05
C SER A 8 7.37 -13.46 0.74
N GLY A 9 7.70 -12.97 1.93
CA GLY A 9 8.89 -13.40 2.69
C GLY A 9 10.21 -12.82 2.18
N ARG A 10 10.19 -11.94 1.16
CA ARG A 10 11.40 -11.36 0.57
C ARG A 10 12.19 -10.55 1.62
N PRO A 11 13.50 -10.77 1.77
CA PRO A 11 14.32 -10.01 2.71
C PRO A 11 14.67 -8.63 2.15
N PHE A 12 14.61 -7.63 3.01
CA PHE A 12 15.00 -6.25 2.73
C PHE A 12 15.97 -5.74 3.77
N VAL A 13 16.94 -4.94 3.33
CA VAL A 13 17.86 -4.21 4.20
C VAL A 13 17.64 -2.73 3.98
N ALA A 14 17.18 -2.04 5.02
CA ALA A 14 17.18 -0.58 5.05
C ALA A 14 18.56 -0.08 5.51
N PHE A 15 19.19 0.74 4.67
CA PHE A 15 20.40 1.45 5.01
C PHE A 15 20.03 2.87 5.44
N ASP A 16 20.64 3.30 6.55
CA ASP A 16 20.57 4.68 7.04
C ASP A 16 19.16 5.20 7.42
N ARG A 17 19.09 6.46 7.86
CA ARG A 17 17.87 7.23 8.05
C ARG A 17 17.81 8.35 7.03
N LEU A 18 16.61 8.68 6.57
CA LEU A 18 16.40 9.85 5.72
C LEU A 18 16.50 11.11 6.59
N GLU A 19 17.63 11.81 6.53
CA GLU A 19 17.79 13.10 7.22
C GLU A 19 17.07 14.25 6.50
N HIS A 20 16.76 14.08 5.21
CA HIS A 20 16.06 15.04 4.34
C HIS A 20 15.20 14.27 3.32
N PRO A 21 14.17 14.89 2.69
CA PRO A 21 13.44 14.27 1.58
C PRO A 21 14.35 14.16 0.34
N CYS A 22 15.21 13.14 0.34
CA CYS A 22 15.93 12.63 -0.81
C CYS A 22 15.19 11.39 -1.34
N GLY A 23 15.36 11.10 -2.63
CA GLY A 23 14.81 9.88 -3.22
C GLY A 23 15.34 8.64 -2.49
N VAL A 24 14.46 7.66 -2.28
CA VAL A 24 14.86 6.34 -1.78
C VAL A 24 15.23 5.46 -2.96
N GLU A 25 16.45 4.93 -2.95
CA GLU A 25 16.86 3.92 -3.92
C GLU A 25 16.50 2.52 -3.42
N VAL A 26 15.79 1.76 -4.25
CA VAL A 26 15.45 0.37 -3.96
C VAL A 26 16.28 -0.51 -4.89
N HIS A 27 17.21 -1.26 -4.30
CA HIS A 27 17.98 -2.27 -5.01
C HIS A 27 17.32 -3.63 -4.85
N PHE A 28 17.22 -4.37 -5.95
CA PHE A 28 16.64 -5.70 -6.01
C PHE A 28 17.63 -6.66 -6.67
N GLN A 29 17.49 -7.97 -6.41
CA GLN A 29 18.34 -8.94 -7.08
C GLN A 29 17.94 -9.01 -8.56
N ARG A 30 18.87 -9.42 -9.44
CA ARG A 30 18.62 -9.44 -10.90
C ARG A 30 17.40 -10.30 -11.30
N GLU A 31 17.07 -11.30 -10.49
CA GLU A 31 15.96 -12.23 -10.72
C GLU A 31 14.63 -11.71 -10.18
N ASP A 32 14.66 -10.64 -9.36
CA ASP A 32 13.47 -10.03 -8.78
C ASP A 32 12.82 -9.07 -9.77
N SER A 33 11.49 -9.10 -9.81
CA SER A 33 10.69 -8.07 -10.46
C SER A 33 10.75 -6.76 -9.64
N PRO A 34 11.09 -5.61 -10.26
CA PRO A 34 11.04 -4.30 -9.60
C PRO A 34 9.65 -3.98 -9.08
N ARG A 35 8.61 -4.32 -9.86
CA ARG A 35 7.20 -4.20 -9.48
C ARG A 35 6.93 -4.93 -8.18
N ASP A 36 7.34 -6.19 -8.09
CA ASP A 36 7.03 -7.00 -6.90
C ASP A 36 7.81 -6.53 -5.68
N ALA A 37 9.04 -6.00 -5.86
CA ALA A 37 9.80 -5.39 -4.78
C ALA A 37 9.08 -4.15 -4.22
N VAL A 38 8.52 -3.32 -5.10
CA VAL A 38 7.74 -2.14 -4.70
C VAL A 38 6.45 -2.54 -4.00
N VAL A 39 5.71 -3.52 -4.53
CA VAL A 39 4.50 -4.05 -3.87
C VAL A 39 4.84 -4.56 -2.47
N ASP A 40 5.91 -5.34 -2.33
CA ASP A 40 6.36 -5.85 -1.02
C ASP A 40 6.67 -4.72 -0.03
N LEU A 41 7.36 -3.66 -0.49
CA LEU A 41 7.67 -2.50 0.34
C LEU A 41 6.42 -1.70 0.73
N PHE A 42 5.51 -1.50 -0.22
CA PHE A 42 4.23 -0.81 0.00
C PHE A 42 3.41 -1.53 1.08
N GLU A 43 3.25 -2.85 0.94
CA GLU A 43 2.54 -3.67 1.93
C GLU A 43 3.23 -3.67 3.29
N THR A 44 4.57 -3.75 3.31
CA THR A 44 5.34 -3.79 4.57
C THR A 44 5.25 -2.48 5.35
N LEU A 45 5.26 -1.35 4.64
CA LEU A 45 5.30 -0.02 5.25
C LEU A 45 3.90 0.63 5.35
N ALA A 46 2.87 -0.02 4.81
CA ALA A 46 1.51 0.52 4.69
C ALA A 46 1.45 1.89 4.00
N ILE A 47 2.22 2.03 2.91
CA ILE A 47 2.28 3.22 2.05
C ILE A 47 1.91 2.86 0.60
N ASP A 48 1.61 3.85 -0.23
CA ASP A 48 1.42 3.67 -1.67
C ASP A 48 2.03 4.80 -2.52
N ASP A 49 1.74 4.81 -3.82
CA ASP A 49 2.20 5.78 -4.81
C ASP A 49 1.67 7.21 -4.57
N GLY A 50 0.65 7.38 -3.71
CA GLY A 50 0.23 8.69 -3.24
C GLY A 50 1.14 9.28 -2.16
N ASP A 51 1.92 8.44 -1.46
CA ASP A 51 2.85 8.87 -0.41
C ASP A 51 4.28 9.10 -0.92
N VAL A 52 4.61 8.58 -2.10
CA VAL A 52 5.97 8.57 -2.64
C VAL A 52 6.03 9.02 -4.10
N GLY A 53 7.16 9.57 -4.51
CA GLY A 53 7.47 9.71 -5.93
C GLY A 53 8.00 8.39 -6.49
N LEU A 54 7.35 7.85 -7.52
CA LEU A 54 7.84 6.68 -8.24
C LEU A 54 8.82 7.08 -9.35
N HIS A 55 9.82 6.21 -9.59
CA HIS A 55 10.71 6.36 -10.74
C HIS A 55 9.89 6.20 -12.04
N PRO A 56 10.17 6.97 -13.12
CA PRO A 56 9.42 6.91 -14.37
C PRO A 56 9.31 5.53 -15.03
N ASP A 57 10.27 4.65 -14.77
CA ASP A 57 10.28 3.27 -15.30
C ASP A 57 9.28 2.33 -14.61
N LEU A 58 8.68 2.76 -13.48
CA LEU A 58 7.61 2.03 -12.81
C LEU A 58 6.27 2.65 -13.21
N ASN A 59 5.47 1.90 -13.96
CA ASN A 59 4.10 2.30 -14.27
C ASN A 59 3.18 2.02 -13.06
N PRO A 60 2.59 3.05 -12.41
CA PRO A 60 1.71 2.84 -11.26
C PRO A 60 0.45 2.03 -11.60
N GLU A 61 0.02 2.02 -12.86
CA GLU A 61 -1.15 1.26 -13.31
C GLU A 61 -0.92 -0.25 -13.30
N GLU A 62 0.34 -0.69 -13.30
CA GLU A 62 0.69 -2.11 -13.21
C GLU A 62 0.70 -2.62 -11.76
N LEU A 63 0.67 -1.70 -10.78
CA LEU A 63 0.57 -2.04 -9.36
C LEU A 63 -0.85 -2.53 -9.02
N PRO A 64 -0.98 -3.45 -8.05
CA PRO A 64 -2.29 -3.88 -7.56
C PRO A 64 -3.16 -2.69 -7.17
N GLN A 65 -4.48 -2.82 -7.33
CA GLN A 65 -5.42 -1.80 -6.94
C GLN A 65 -6.43 -2.37 -5.96
N TRP A 66 -6.70 -1.60 -4.92
CA TRP A 66 -7.58 -1.96 -3.83
C TRP A 66 -8.60 -0.84 -3.63
N ALA A 67 -9.87 -1.18 -3.73
CA ALA A 67 -10.97 -0.25 -3.49
C ALA A 67 -11.43 -0.37 -2.03
N LEU A 68 -11.46 0.76 -1.34
CA LEU A 68 -12.12 0.90 -0.06
C LEU A 68 -13.60 1.19 -0.28
N TRP A 69 -14.45 0.33 0.23
CA TRP A 69 -15.90 0.44 0.12
C TRP A 69 -16.55 0.83 1.45
N ARG A 70 -17.72 1.44 1.34
CA ARG A 70 -18.65 1.71 2.44
C ARG A 70 -20.03 1.15 2.12
N GLU A 71 -20.68 0.55 3.10
CA GLU A 71 -22.11 0.26 3.13
C GLU A 71 -22.74 1.05 4.29
N ASP A 72 -23.80 1.81 3.99
CA ASP A 72 -24.59 2.51 5.00
C ASP A 72 -25.72 1.63 5.57
N ASP A 73 -26.50 2.16 6.50
CA ASP A 73 -27.64 1.46 7.12
C ASP A 73 -28.86 1.28 6.19
N ASN A 74 -28.79 1.85 4.98
CA ASN A 74 -29.77 1.68 3.92
C ASN A 74 -29.28 0.70 2.83
N ASN A 75 -28.20 -0.05 3.10
CA ASN A 75 -27.58 -1.00 2.17
C ASN A 75 -27.01 -0.35 0.89
N ASN A 76 -26.79 0.96 0.88
CA ASN A 76 -26.14 1.62 -0.25
C ASN A 76 -24.63 1.40 -0.19
N ARG A 77 -24.06 0.91 -1.28
CA ARG A 77 -22.62 0.65 -1.43
C ARG A 77 -21.96 1.75 -2.24
N PHE A 78 -20.87 2.29 -1.69
CA PHE A 78 -20.09 3.34 -2.34
C PHE A 78 -18.61 3.03 -2.25
N GLU A 79 -17.91 3.15 -3.38
CA GLU A 79 -16.45 3.21 -3.41
C GLU A 79 -16.04 4.56 -2.81
N ILE A 80 -15.18 4.53 -1.80
CA ILE A 80 -14.65 5.74 -1.15
C ILE A 80 -13.40 6.21 -1.88
N GLU A 81 -12.43 5.30 -2.05
CA GLU A 81 -11.08 5.62 -2.49
C GLU A 81 -10.37 4.36 -2.98
N ARG A 82 -9.36 4.54 -3.84
CA ARG A 82 -8.49 3.47 -4.34
C ARG A 82 -7.09 3.64 -3.80
N TYR A 83 -6.43 2.52 -3.54
CA TYR A 83 -5.07 2.44 -3.03
C TYR A 83 -4.25 1.45 -3.86
N ARG A 84 -2.93 1.65 -3.93
CA ARG A 84 -2.01 0.65 -4.49
C ARG A 84 -1.43 -0.32 -3.46
N CYS A 85 -1.90 -0.23 -2.22
CA CYS A 85 -1.45 -1.01 -1.08
C CYS A 85 -2.66 -1.51 -0.27
N TYR A 86 -2.76 -2.81 -0.06
CA TYR A 86 -3.81 -3.44 0.73
C TYR A 86 -3.70 -3.05 2.20
N ALA A 87 -2.49 -3.14 2.79
CA ALA A 87 -2.26 -2.79 4.18
C ALA A 87 -2.69 -1.35 4.49
N LYS A 88 -2.39 -0.40 3.59
CA LYS A 88 -2.84 1.00 3.70
C LYS A 88 -4.36 1.10 3.61
N ALA A 89 -4.99 0.45 2.62
CA ALA A 89 -6.44 0.44 2.46
C ALA A 89 -7.16 -0.10 3.71
N VAL A 90 -6.64 -1.19 4.30
CA VAL A 90 -7.17 -1.79 5.53
C VAL A 90 -7.01 -0.86 6.72
N GLU A 91 -5.87 -0.19 6.88
CA GLU A 91 -5.69 0.79 7.96
C GLU A 91 -6.68 1.96 7.82
N ARG A 92 -6.94 2.40 6.59
CA ARG A 92 -7.97 3.42 6.30
C ARG A 92 -9.36 2.93 6.65
N ALA A 93 -9.73 1.71 6.26
CA ALA A 93 -10.98 1.07 6.67
C ALA A 93 -11.12 1.05 8.20
N ARG A 94 -10.07 0.62 8.91
CA ARG A 94 -10.04 0.56 10.39
C ARG A 94 -10.25 1.93 11.03
N ILE A 95 -9.60 2.97 10.51
CA ILE A 95 -9.77 4.36 10.96
C ILE A 95 -11.23 4.82 10.76
N PHE A 96 -11.83 4.51 9.61
CA PHE A 96 -13.23 4.86 9.35
C PHE A 96 -14.19 4.11 10.29
N THR A 97 -14.00 2.81 10.48
CA THR A 97 -14.79 1.99 11.41
C THR A 97 -14.70 2.53 12.84
N ALA A 98 -13.52 2.96 13.29
CA ALA A 98 -13.31 3.47 14.64
C ALA A 98 -14.02 4.81 14.94
N ARG A 99 -14.43 5.57 13.91
CA ARG A 99 -15.10 6.87 14.07
C ARG A 99 -16.57 6.78 14.50
N GLY A 100 -17.13 5.58 14.65
CA GLY A 100 -18.33 5.37 15.47
C GLY A 100 -19.69 5.59 14.80
N HIS A 101 -19.79 5.41 13.48
CA HIS A 101 -21.07 5.38 12.77
C HIS A 101 -21.50 3.94 12.45
N ARG A 102 -22.81 3.71 12.28
CA ARG A 102 -23.40 2.43 11.80
C ARG A 102 -23.10 2.23 10.30
N GLN A 103 -21.84 2.30 9.92
CA GLN A 103 -21.36 2.12 8.56
C GLN A 103 -20.37 0.97 8.56
N PHE A 104 -20.47 0.12 7.54
CA PHE A 104 -19.55 -0.99 7.33
C PHE A 104 -18.52 -0.60 6.26
N TYR A 105 -17.25 -0.90 6.52
CA TYR A 105 -16.14 -0.58 5.63
C TYR A 105 -15.34 -1.84 5.34
N TRP A 106 -14.96 -2.05 4.09
CA TRP A 106 -14.15 -3.19 3.67
C TRP A 106 -13.29 -2.84 2.45
N VAL A 107 -12.34 -3.72 2.16
CA VAL A 107 -11.40 -3.56 1.03
C VAL A 107 -11.58 -4.73 0.08
N ASP A 108 -11.74 -4.44 -1.20
CA ASP A 108 -11.81 -5.43 -2.29
C ASP A 108 -10.76 -5.13 -3.37
N PRO A 109 -10.29 -6.15 -4.12
CA PRO A 109 -9.55 -5.93 -5.36
C PRO A 109 -10.36 -5.08 -6.35
N ALA A 110 -9.69 -4.19 -7.07
CA ALA A 110 -10.29 -3.22 -8.00
C ALA A 110 -9.78 -3.34 -9.44
#